data_AF-A0A2H9P5T9-F1
#
_entry.id   AF-A0A2H9P5T9-F1
#
_cell.length_a   1.000
_cell.length_b   1.000
_cell.length_c   1.000
_cell.angle_alpha   90.00
_cell.angle_beta   90.00
_cell.angle_gamma   90.00
#
_symmetry.space_group_name_H-M   'P 1'
#
loop_
_entity.id
_entity.type
_entity.pdbx_description
1 polymer ?
#
loop_
_entity_poly.entity_id
_entity_poly.type
_entity_poly.pdbx_seq_one_letter_code
_entity_poly.pdbx_strand_id
1 'polypeptide(L)'
;MSLKQVSSNRNGIHNYEYKMKQVFSQIERELSPENVKLITKYNQAMTNLSIAIATRQKHLRTLLNLTKFVGKNWSDVTETWA
;
A
#
# COMPACT_ATOMS: atom_id res chain seq x y z
N MET A 1 31.58 32.92 -12.60
CA MET A 1 31.62 31.50 -12.17
C MET A 1 30.18 31.05 -11.97
N SER A 2 29.71 30.09 -12.78
CA SER A 2 28.35 29.55 -12.65
C SER A 2 28.36 28.43 -11.61
N LEU A 3 27.60 28.61 -10.53
CA LEU A 3 27.35 27.56 -9.55
C LEU A 3 26.51 26.49 -10.25
N LYS A 4 27.16 25.39 -10.67
CA LYS A 4 26.46 24.18 -11.09
C LYS A 4 25.58 23.73 -9.91
N GLN A 5 24.28 23.91 -10.06
CA GLN A 5 23.31 23.28 -9.17
C GLN A 5 23.53 21.77 -9.25
N VAL A 6 24.14 21.21 -8.21
CA VAL A 6 24.17 19.77 -7.99
C VAL A 6 22.72 19.38 -7.73
N SER A 7 22.06 18.82 -8.75
CA SER A 7 20.79 18.15 -8.57
C SER A 7 21.03 17.04 -7.55
N SER A 8 20.55 17.25 -6.32
CA SER A 8 20.68 16.23 -5.29
C SER A 8 19.91 15.02 -5.80
N ASN A 9 20.64 13.98 -6.18
CA ASN A 9 20.10 12.71 -6.61
C ASN A 9 19.44 12.08 -5.37
N ARG A 10 18.22 12.52 -5.02
CA ARG A 10 17.38 11.90 -3.98
C ARG A 10 16.79 10.58 -4.48
N ASN A 11 17.53 9.85 -5.31
CA ASN A 11 17.28 8.45 -5.52
C ASN A 11 17.80 7.72 -4.28
N GLY A 12 17.08 7.88 -3.17
CA GLY A 12 17.26 7.03 -2.02
C GLY A 12 17.15 5.57 -2.48
N ILE A 13 18.04 4.73 -1.97
CA ILE A 13 18.14 3.27 -2.23
C ILE A 13 16.78 2.55 -2.12
N HIS A 14 15.77 3.20 -1.53
CA HIS A 14 14.40 2.74 -1.44
C HIS A 14 13.40 3.74 -2.03
N ASN A 15 13.08 3.59 -3.32
CA ASN A 15 11.97 4.32 -3.95
C ASN A 15 10.62 3.75 -3.49
N TYR A 16 10.20 4.13 -2.28
CA TYR A 16 8.96 3.66 -1.67
C TYR A 16 7.71 4.14 -2.40
N GLU A 17 7.76 5.29 -3.07
CA GLU A 17 6.66 5.78 -3.92
C GLU A 17 6.39 4.80 -5.06
N TYR A 18 7.44 4.38 -5.77
CA TYR A 18 7.33 3.39 -6.82
C TYR A 18 6.85 2.04 -6.28
N LYS A 19 7.42 1.56 -5.17
CA LYS A 19 6.99 0.30 -4.54
C LYS A 19 5.54 0.34 -4.07
N MET A 20 5.07 1.49 -3.58
CA MET A 20 3.70 1.69 -3.17
C MET A 20 2.75 1.59 -4.37
N LYS A 21 3.06 2.29 -5.46
CA LYS A 21 2.32 2.18 -6.73
C LYS A 21 2.23 0.74 -7.21
N GLN A 22 3.35 0.02 -7.20
CA GLN A 22 3.38 -1.38 -7.62
C GLN A 22 2.48 -2.29 -6.76
N VAL A 23 2.50 -2.10 -5.43
CA VAL A 23 1.62 -2.87 -4.52
C VAL A 23 0.15 -2.57 -4.81
N PHE A 24 -0.21 -1.31 -5.04
CA PHE A 24 -1.59 -0.93 -5.38
C PHE A 24 -2.04 -1.53 -6.71
N SER A 25 -1.22 -1.45 -7.76
CA SER A 25 -1.56 -2.08 -9.05
C SER A 25 -1.77 -3.59 -8.94
N GLN A 26 -1.03 -4.27 -8.05
CA GLN A 26 -1.25 -5.69 -7.78
C GLN A 26 -2.54 -5.95 -7.02
N ILE A 27 -2.85 -5.12 -6.01
CA ILE A 27 -4.13 -5.19 -5.28
C ILE A 27 -5.31 -5.03 -6.23
N GLU A 28 -5.30 -4.00 -7.08
CA GLU A 28 -6.37 -3.72 -8.03
C GLU A 28 -6.56 -4.83 -9.08
N ARG A 29 -5.47 -5.48 -9.49
CA ARG A 29 -5.52 -6.54 -10.50
C ARG A 29 -5.90 -7.90 -9.93
N GLU A 30 -5.48 -8.20 -8.70
CA GLU A 30 -5.53 -9.57 -8.16
C GLU A 30 -6.65 -9.79 -7.13
N LEU A 31 -7.26 -8.71 -6.61
CA LEU A 31 -8.30 -8.80 -5.58
C LEU A 31 -9.64 -8.31 -6.11
N SER A 32 -10.72 -8.77 -5.46
CA SER A 32 -12.08 -8.30 -5.72
C SER A 32 -12.25 -6.80 -5.42
N PRO A 33 -13.22 -6.12 -6.07
CA PRO A 33 -13.53 -4.72 -5.80
C PRO A 33 -13.78 -4.42 -4.32
N GLU A 34 -14.43 -5.33 -3.59
CA GLU A 34 -14.72 -5.21 -2.16
C GLU A 34 -13.43 -5.17 -1.33
N ASN A 35 -12.51 -6.10 -1.58
CA ASN A 35 -11.22 -6.16 -0.90
C ASN A 35 -10.34 -4.95 -1.27
N VAL A 36 -10.35 -4.52 -2.54
CA VAL A 36 -9.65 -3.30 -2.99
C VAL A 36 -10.15 -2.07 -2.22
N LYS A 37 -11.48 -1.93 -2.10
CA LYS A 37 -12.11 -0.82 -1.36
C LYS A 37 -11.72 -0.84 0.12
N LEU A 38 -11.73 -2.01 0.76
CA LEU A 38 -11.36 -2.15 2.17
C LEU A 38 -9.88 -1.79 2.41
N ILE A 39 -8.98 -2.34 1.60
CA ILE A 39 -7.54 -2.10 1.71
C ILE A 39 -7.20 -0.62 1.43
N THR A 40 -7.90 0.01 0.48
CA THR A 40 -7.77 1.45 0.20
C THR A 40 -8.16 2.30 1.40
N LYS A 41 -9.30 2.00 2.05
CA LYS A 41 -9.72 2.67 3.30
C LYS A 41 -8.69 2.50 4.41
N TYR A 42 -8.13 1.30 4.55
CA TYR A 42 -7.07 1.03 5.53
C TYR A 42 -5.80 1.86 5.27
N ASN A 43 -5.34 1.97 4.01
CA ASN A 43 -4.23 2.85 3.66
C ASN A 43 -4.52 4.32 3.97
N GLN A 44 -5.75 4.78 3.72
CA GLN A 44 -6.16 6.15 4.05
C GLN A 44 -6.13 6.38 5.57
N ALA A 45 -6.63 5.44 6.37
CA ALA A 45 -6.54 5.52 7.83
C ALA A 45 -5.08 5.60 8.31
N MET A 46 -4.18 4.77 7.76
CA MET A 46 -2.74 4.86 8.08
C MET A 46 -2.13 6.20 7.66
N THR A 47 -2.59 6.79 6.54
CA THR A 47 -2.12 8.10 6.08
C THR A 47 -2.57 9.21 7.04
N ASN A 48 -3.82 9.16 7.51
CA ASN A 48 -4.35 10.09 8.51
C ASN A 48 -3.58 9.99 9.85
N LEU A 49 -3.08 8.80 10.19
CA LEU A 49 -2.22 8.56 11.34
C LEU A 49 -0.74 8.91 11.09
N SER A 50 -0.41 9.52 9.95
CA SER A 50 0.96 9.88 9.58
C SER A 50 1.96 8.71 9.58
N ILE A 51 1.48 7.49 9.32
CA ILE A 51 2.34 6.31 9.23
C ILE A 51 3.24 6.43 7.99
N ALA A 52 4.54 6.21 8.20
CA ALA A 52 5.56 6.30 7.16
C ALA A 52 5.24 5.40 5.95
N ILE A 53 5.53 5.88 4.73
CA ILE A 53 5.23 5.17 3.48
C ILE A 53 5.85 3.76 3.42
N ALA A 54 7.05 3.59 3.97
CA ALA A 54 7.72 2.29 4.04
C ALA A 54 6.90 1.27 4.86
N THR A 55 6.40 1.70 6.01
CA THR A 55 5.56 0.88 6.89
C THR A 55 4.23 0.55 6.23
N ARG A 56 3.56 1.56 5.64
CA ARG A 56 2.30 1.35 4.91
C ARG A 56 2.49 0.36 3.76
N GLN A 57 3.55 0.51 2.97
CA GLN A 57 3.89 -0.41 1.89
C GLN A 57 4.03 -1.86 2.38
N LYS A 58 4.73 -2.07 3.51
CA LYS A 58 4.87 -3.40 4.13
C LYS A 58 3.51 -3.97 4.57
N HIS A 59 2.65 -3.14 5.16
CA HIS A 59 1.30 -3.54 5.57
C HIS A 59 0.45 -3.94 4.37
N LEU A 60 0.41 -3.13 3.31
CA LEU A 60 -0.38 -3.43 2.11
C LEU A 60 0.11 -4.70 1.40
N ARG A 61 1.43 -4.92 1.35
CA ARG A 61 2.00 -6.17 0.84
C ARG A 61 1.54 -7.39 1.66
N THR A 62 1.51 -7.25 2.98
CA THR A 62 1.06 -8.31 3.88
C THR A 62 -0.43 -8.61 3.67
N LEU A 63 -1.26 -7.57 3.59
CA LEU A 63 -2.69 -7.72 3.32
C LEU A 63 -2.97 -8.37 1.97
N LEU A 64 -2.24 -7.99 0.90
CA LEU A 64 -2.35 -8.66 -0.40
C LEU A 64 -2.09 -10.17 -0.27
N ASN A 65 -0.99 -10.55 0.37
CA ASN A 65 -0.62 -11.95 0.53
C ASN A 65 -1.66 -12.73 1.34
N LEU A 66 -2.13 -12.17 2.47
CA LEU A 66 -3.15 -12.79 3.31
C LEU A 66 -4.48 -12.93 2.58
N THR A 67 -4.90 -11.89 1.84
CA THR A 67 -6.16 -11.93 1.08
C THR A 67 -6.12 -13.03 0.01
N LYS A 68 -4.98 -13.16 -0.69
CA LYS A 68 -4.77 -14.25 -1.66
C LYS A 68 -4.76 -15.62 -1.01
N PHE A 69 -4.18 -15.74 0.18
CA PHE A 69 -4.14 -17.00 0.93
C PHE A 69 -5.54 -17.43 1.38
N VAL A 70 -6.36 -16.49 1.88
CA VAL A 70 -7.74 -16.78 2.30
C VAL A 70 -8.65 -17.06 1.10
N GLY A 71 -8.44 -16.38 -0.03
CA GLY A 71 -9.20 -16.60 -1.26
C GLY A 71 -10.67 -16.18 -1.19
N LYS A 72 -11.04 -15.34 -0.20
CA LYS A 72 -12.41 -14.83 0.03
C LYS A 72 -12.39 -13.32 0.28
N ASN A 73 -13.57 -12.69 0.32
CA ASN A 73 -13.66 -11.32 0.80
C ASN A 73 -13.51 -11.30 2.32
N TRP A 74 -12.86 -10.27 2.84
CA TRP A 74 -12.71 -10.11 4.29
C TRP A 74 -14.06 -9.96 5.00
N SER A 75 -15.09 -9.47 4.31
CA SER A 75 -16.48 -9.46 4.81
C SER A 75 -17.03 -10.85 5.11
N ASP A 76 -16.51 -11.88 4.45
CA ASP A 76 -17.05 -13.25 4.53
C ASP A 76 -16.35 -14.06 5.63
N VAL A 77 -15.21 -13.56 6.13
CA VAL A 77 -14.39 -14.21 7.17
C VAL A 77 -14.35 -13.43 8.47
N THR A 78 -14.70 -12.14 8.44
CA THR A 78 -14.88 -11.36 9.66
C THR A 78 -16.36 -11.35 9.99
N GLU A 79 -16.72 -12.01 11.09
CA GLU A 79 -18.04 -11.78 11.68
C GLU A 79 -18.13 -10.30 12.02
N THR A 80 -19.04 -9.59 11.37
CA THR A 80 -19.46 -8.28 11.82
C THR A 80 -20.14 -8.50 13.16
N TRP A 81 -19.42 -8.24 14.25
CA TRP A 81 -20.05 -8.01 15.55
C TRP A 81 -20.95 -6.78 15.38
N ALA A 82 -22.24 -7.04 15.22
CA ALA A 82 -23.30 -6.05 15.24
C ALA A 82 -23.54 -5.59 16.69
#